data_AF-A0A3D0GKE8-F1
#
_entry.id   AF-A0A3D0GKE8-F1
#
_cell.length_a   1.000
_cell.length_b   1.000
_cell.length_c   1.000
_cell.angle_alpha   90.00
_cell.angle_beta   90.00
_cell.angle_gamma   90.00
#
_symmetry.space_group_name_H-M   'P 1'
#
loop_
_entity.id
_entity.type
_entity.pdbx_description
1 polymer ?
#
loop_
_entity_poly.entity_id
_entity_poly.type
_entity_poly.pdbx_seq_one_letter_code
_entity_poly.pdbx_strand_id
1 'polypeptide(L)'
;MIIWTKRLLLTCTILGLLATNVLTLTSTAFNAALSGLMGTALGVPTVTDALNNKIAKQDKAIEKRKSITRKFGNRLATRTKRVAAASVAAILGEAIPILGFGLLVAGTAYELYEACERMKDLDELYPGLGMTDEVPGDVLREVCGVDLNLL
;
A
#
# COMPACT_ATOMS: atom_id res chain seq x y z
N MET A 1 -53.82 -15.46 29.53
CA MET A 1 -52.36 -15.38 29.78
C MET A 1 -51.52 -15.99 28.65
N ILE A 2 -51.86 -17.17 28.12
CA ILE A 2 -51.10 -17.89 27.06
C ILE A 2 -50.89 -17.12 25.75
N ILE A 3 -51.83 -16.24 25.36
CA ILE A 3 -51.75 -15.47 24.09
C ILE A 3 -50.72 -14.33 24.20
N TRP A 4 -50.61 -13.73 25.38
CA TRP A 4 -49.66 -12.67 25.65
C TRP A 4 -48.23 -13.20 25.72
N THR A 5 -48.01 -14.34 26.38
CA THR A 5 -46.70 -14.98 26.42
C THR A 5 -46.24 -15.42 25.03
N LYS A 6 -47.13 -16.00 24.21
CA LYS A 6 -46.83 -16.34 22.81
C LYS A 6 -46.48 -15.12 21.96
N ARG A 7 -47.21 -14.02 22.11
CA ARG A 7 -46.91 -12.76 21.40
C ARG A 7 -45.56 -12.19 21.80
N LEU A 8 -45.24 -12.20 23.11
CA LEU A 8 -43.97 -11.71 23.62
C LEU A 8 -42.78 -12.55 23.10
N LEU A 9 -42.95 -13.87 23.05
CA LEU A 9 -41.95 -14.80 22.56
C LEU A 9 -41.72 -14.67 21.04
N LEU A 10 -42.79 -14.44 20.28
CA LEU A 10 -42.72 -14.14 18.84
C LEU A 10 -42.04 -12.79 18.55
N THR A 11 -42.35 -11.75 19.32
CA THR A 11 -41.70 -10.44 19.15
C THR A 11 -40.21 -10.50 19.49
N CYS A 12 -39.82 -11.22 20.55
CA CYS A 12 -38.42 -11.36 20.94
C CYS A 12 -37.61 -12.16 19.91
N THR A 13 -38.18 -13.22 19.33
CA THR A 13 -37.50 -13.99 18.28
C THR A 13 -37.29 -13.14 17.03
N ILE A 14 -38.32 -12.44 16.54
CA ILE A 14 -38.21 -11.55 15.37
C ILE A 14 -37.16 -10.45 15.60
N LEU A 15 -37.18 -9.79 16.77
CA LEU A 15 -36.18 -8.78 17.12
C LEU A 15 -34.77 -9.37 17.22
N GLY A 16 -34.64 -10.58 17.76
CA GLY A 16 -33.36 -11.30 17.81
C GLY A 16 -32.81 -11.57 16.42
N LEU A 17 -33.62 -12.12 15.52
CA LEU A 17 -33.25 -12.38 14.12
C LEU A 17 -32.81 -11.12 13.38
N LEU A 18 -33.53 -10.00 13.57
CA LEU A 18 -33.15 -8.70 12.99
C LEU A 18 -31.83 -8.20 13.56
N ALA A 19 -31.66 -8.23 14.88
CA ALA A 19 -30.43 -7.80 15.53
C ALA A 19 -29.23 -8.66 15.10
N THR A 20 -29.39 -9.98 15.01
CA THR A 20 -28.34 -10.89 14.54
C THR A 20 -27.94 -10.61 13.09
N ASN A 21 -28.90 -10.34 12.19
CA ASN A 21 -28.58 -9.97 10.80
C ASN A 21 -27.83 -8.63 10.71
N VAL A 22 -28.26 -7.62 11.47
CA VAL A 22 -27.62 -6.30 11.48
C VAL A 22 -26.19 -6.38 12.03
N LEU A 23 -25.98 -7.10 13.14
CA LEU A 23 -24.65 -7.30 13.72
C LEU A 23 -23.73 -8.09 12.80
N THR A 24 -24.26 -9.08 12.09
CA THR A 24 -23.49 -9.88 11.12
C THR A 24 -22.99 -9.03 9.95
N LEU A 25 -23.82 -8.10 9.45
CA LEU A 25 -23.43 -7.19 8.36
C LEU A 25 -22.50 -6.06 8.82
N THR A 26 -22.73 -5.53 10.02
CA THR A 26 -22.06 -4.31 10.52
C THR A 26 -20.75 -4.61 11.22
N SER A 27 -20.58 -5.81 11.77
CA SER A 27 -19.41 -6.16 12.57
C SER A 27 -18.77 -7.47 12.12
N THR A 28 -17.59 -7.34 11.52
CA THR A 28 -16.71 -8.45 11.17
C THR A 28 -16.32 -9.28 12.40
N ALA A 29 -16.24 -8.64 13.57
CA ALA A 29 -15.97 -9.28 14.85
C ALA A 29 -17.09 -10.24 15.30
N PHE A 30 -18.36 -9.88 15.13
CA PHE A 30 -19.49 -10.77 15.47
C PHE A 30 -19.58 -11.94 14.49
N ASN A 31 -19.34 -11.68 13.21
CA ASN A 31 -19.29 -12.70 12.17
C ASN A 31 -18.16 -13.73 12.44
N ALA A 32 -16.99 -13.26 12.88
CA ALA A 32 -15.88 -14.10 13.30
C ALA A 32 -16.18 -14.90 14.58
N ALA A 33 -16.83 -14.28 15.59
CA ALA A 33 -17.21 -14.95 16.82
C ALA A 33 -18.29 -16.04 16.60
N LEU A 34 -19.28 -15.77 15.75
CA LEU A 34 -20.31 -16.73 15.38
C LEU A 34 -19.71 -17.93 14.63
N SER A 35 -18.78 -17.65 13.70
CA SER A 35 -18.05 -18.68 12.95
C SER A 35 -17.14 -19.52 13.86
N GLY A 36 -16.51 -18.91 14.87
CA GLY A 36 -15.70 -19.58 15.87
C GLY A 36 -16.52 -20.44 16.84
N LEU A 37 -17.72 -19.98 17.21
CA LEU A 37 -18.65 -20.75 18.03
C LEU A 37 -19.19 -21.97 17.26
N MET A 38 -19.55 -21.82 15.99
CA MET A 38 -19.95 -22.96 15.15
C MET A 38 -18.80 -23.96 14.95
N GLY A 39 -17.55 -23.50 14.83
CA GLY A 39 -16.38 -24.38 14.73
C GLY A 39 -16.13 -25.17 16.02
N THR A 40 -16.20 -24.52 17.18
CA THR A 40 -15.86 -25.13 18.47
C THR A 40 -17.00 -25.94 19.10
N ALA A 41 -18.26 -25.54 18.90
CA ALA A 41 -19.41 -26.22 19.50
C ALA A 41 -20.07 -27.27 18.59
N LEU A 42 -20.02 -27.09 17.26
CA LEU A 42 -20.66 -28.00 16.30
C LEU A 42 -19.67 -28.89 15.54
N GLY A 43 -18.36 -28.70 15.73
CA GLY A 43 -17.31 -29.53 15.11
C GLY A 43 -17.26 -29.43 13.59
N VAL A 44 -17.93 -28.44 12.99
CA VAL A 44 -17.91 -28.22 11.55
C VAL A 44 -16.58 -27.53 11.21
N PRO A 45 -15.75 -28.08 10.30
CA PRO A 45 -14.50 -27.45 9.91
C PRO A 45 -14.81 -26.12 9.21
N THR A 46 -14.73 -25.02 9.93
CA THR A 46 -15.02 -23.70 9.36
C THR A 46 -13.74 -23.06 8.82
N VAL A 47 -13.93 -22.24 7.78
CA VAL A 47 -12.90 -21.47 7.06
C VAL A 47 -12.01 -20.60 7.97
N THR A 48 -12.37 -20.41 9.23
CA THR A 48 -11.64 -19.62 10.24
C THR A 48 -10.23 -20.15 10.52
N ASP A 49 -10.04 -21.47 10.61
CA ASP A 49 -8.70 -22.05 10.88
C ASP A 49 -7.79 -22.00 9.65
N ALA A 50 -8.36 -22.26 8.47
CA ALA A 50 -7.66 -22.09 7.20
C ALA A 50 -7.31 -20.61 6.93
N LEU A 51 -8.17 -19.69 7.37
CA LEU A 51 -7.95 -18.25 7.27
C LEU A 51 -6.91 -17.77 8.29
N ASN A 52 -6.95 -18.20 9.54
CA ASN A 52 -5.95 -17.86 10.56
C ASN A 52 -4.55 -18.29 10.15
N ASN A 53 -4.40 -19.48 9.56
CA ASN A 53 -3.10 -19.97 9.11
C ASN A 53 -2.61 -19.21 7.85
N LYS A 54 -3.52 -18.73 6.99
CA LYS A 54 -3.20 -17.82 5.88
C LYS A 54 -2.85 -16.42 6.37
N ILE A 55 -3.54 -15.88 7.37
CA ILE A 55 -3.26 -14.56 7.96
C ILE A 55 -1.90 -14.59 8.66
N ALA A 56 -1.59 -15.60 9.47
CA ALA A 56 -0.29 -15.73 10.12
C ALA A 56 0.88 -15.88 9.13
N LYS A 57 0.67 -16.58 7.99
CA LYS A 57 1.64 -16.64 6.90
C LYS A 57 1.74 -15.31 6.13
N GLN A 58 0.62 -14.62 5.92
CA GLN A 58 0.62 -13.32 5.25
C GLN A 58 1.25 -12.23 6.12
N ASP A 59 1.02 -12.20 7.43
CA ASP A 59 1.61 -11.21 8.34
C ASP A 59 3.14 -11.24 8.30
N LYS A 60 3.75 -12.43 8.27
CA LYS A 60 5.22 -12.55 8.12
C LYS A 60 5.72 -12.05 6.76
N ALA A 61 4.95 -12.26 5.68
CA ALA A 61 5.29 -11.75 4.37
C ALA A 61 5.09 -10.22 4.27
N ILE A 62 4.03 -9.71 4.88
CA ILE A 62 3.68 -8.29 4.95
C ILE A 62 4.69 -7.52 5.81
N GLU A 63 5.13 -8.07 6.94
CA GLU A 63 6.12 -7.45 7.82
C GLU A 63 7.47 -7.26 7.09
N LYS A 64 7.95 -8.30 6.39
CA LYS A 64 9.16 -8.21 5.57
C LYS A 64 9.03 -7.14 4.49
N ARG A 65 7.92 -7.13 3.75
CA ARG A 65 7.64 -6.12 2.71
C ARG A 65 7.56 -4.71 3.30
N LYS A 66 6.91 -4.54 4.46
CA LYS A 66 6.76 -3.26 5.16
C LYS A 66 8.11 -2.66 5.56
N SER A 67 9.06 -3.48 6.02
CA SER A 67 10.40 -3.01 6.38
C SER A 67 11.19 -2.51 5.15
N ILE A 68 11.07 -3.21 4.03
CA ILE A 68 11.70 -2.90 2.74
C ILE A 68 11.10 -1.61 2.16
N THR A 69 9.77 -1.52 2.09
CA THR A 69 9.04 -0.32 1.64
C THR A 69 9.31 0.89 2.53
N ARG A 70 9.44 0.71 3.85
CA ARG A 70 9.73 1.82 4.78
C ARG A 70 11.13 2.40 4.59
N LYS A 71 12.13 1.55 4.36
CA LYS A 71 13.51 2.00 4.05
C LYS A 71 13.55 2.76 2.73
N PHE A 72 12.89 2.22 1.70
CA PHE A 72 12.75 2.88 0.40
C PHE A 72 12.02 4.22 0.50
N GLY A 73 10.88 4.26 1.20
CA GLY A 73 10.09 5.48 1.41
C GLY A 73 10.87 6.60 2.11
N ASN A 74 11.69 6.27 3.11
CA ASN A 74 12.55 7.26 3.76
C ASN A 74 13.62 7.83 2.80
N ARG A 75 14.28 6.98 2.01
CA ARG A 75 15.27 7.42 1.00
C ARG A 75 14.61 8.33 -0.03
N LEU A 76 13.43 7.93 -0.51
CA LEU A 76 12.64 8.68 -1.49
C LEU A 76 12.18 10.04 -0.95
N ALA A 77 11.69 10.08 0.28
CA ALA A 77 11.26 11.33 0.92
C ALA A 77 12.42 12.32 1.10
N THR A 78 13.61 11.82 1.46
CA THR A 78 14.79 12.66 1.66
C THR A 78 15.29 13.26 0.34
N ARG A 79 15.31 12.47 -0.74
CA ARG A 79 15.66 12.93 -2.10
C ARG A 79 14.63 13.91 -2.65
N THR A 80 13.34 13.60 -2.50
CA THR A 80 12.25 14.47 -2.97
C THR A 80 12.26 15.84 -2.31
N LYS A 81 12.63 15.93 -1.02
CA LYS A 81 12.80 17.23 -0.34
C LYS A 81 13.89 18.09 -0.96
N ARG A 82 15.01 17.49 -1.40
CA ARG A 82 16.10 18.22 -2.06
C ARG A 82 15.67 18.74 -3.42
N VAL A 83 15.03 17.90 -4.23
CA VAL A 83 14.50 18.30 -5.54
C VAL A 83 13.43 19.38 -5.39
N ALA A 84 12.47 19.21 -4.49
CA ALA A 84 11.43 20.23 -4.27
C ALA A 84 12.02 21.57 -3.80
N ALA A 85 13.06 21.55 -2.96
CA ALA A 85 13.77 22.77 -2.57
C ALA A 85 14.49 23.42 -3.76
N ALA A 86 15.11 22.62 -4.63
CA ALA A 86 15.75 23.09 -5.86
C ALA A 86 14.73 23.68 -6.85
N SER A 87 13.56 23.05 -7.04
CA SER A 87 12.50 23.56 -7.91
C SER A 87 11.91 24.88 -7.40
N VAL A 88 11.70 25.03 -6.09
CA VAL A 88 11.25 26.30 -5.49
C VAL A 88 12.30 27.40 -5.65
N ALA A 89 13.59 27.06 -5.54
CA ALA A 89 14.68 28.00 -5.81
C ALA A 89 14.76 28.38 -7.31
N ALA A 90 14.47 27.45 -8.21
CA ALA A 90 14.46 27.69 -9.66
C ALA A 90 13.35 28.65 -10.09
N ILE A 91 12.15 28.56 -9.50
CA ILE A 91 11.04 29.49 -9.76
C ILE A 91 11.44 30.95 -9.44
N LEU A 92 12.29 31.17 -8.42
CA LEU A 92 12.81 32.51 -8.10
C LEU A 92 13.95 32.93 -9.05
N GLY A 93 14.65 31.97 -9.68
CA GLY A 93 15.75 32.19 -10.61
C GLY A 93 15.33 32.48 -12.05
N GLU A 94 14.12 32.12 -12.46
CA GLU A 94 13.58 32.37 -13.82
C GLU A 94 13.32 33.86 -14.14
N ALA A 95 13.36 34.75 -13.13
CA ALA A 95 13.23 36.19 -13.36
C ALA A 95 14.39 36.82 -14.17
N ILE A 96 15.50 36.09 -14.37
CA ILE A 96 16.70 36.57 -15.07
C ILE A 96 16.97 35.68 -16.30
N PRO A 97 16.67 36.14 -17.54
CA PRO A 97 16.65 35.30 -18.75
C PRO A 97 17.94 34.53 -19.07
N ILE A 98 19.10 35.09 -18.75
CA ILE A 98 20.41 34.48 -19.05
C ILE A 98 20.80 33.45 -17.98
N LEU A 99 20.44 33.69 -16.71
CA LEU A 99 20.71 32.75 -15.61
C LEU A 99 19.69 31.61 -15.57
N GLY A 100 18.44 31.90 -15.96
CA GLY A 100 17.34 30.94 -15.98
C GLY A 100 17.60 29.76 -16.93
N PHE A 101 18.10 30.01 -18.14
CA PHE A 101 18.39 28.93 -19.09
C PHE A 101 19.49 27.97 -18.58
N GLY A 102 20.56 28.51 -18.01
CA GLY A 102 21.63 27.70 -17.42
C GLY A 102 21.13 26.87 -16.23
N LEU A 103 20.29 27.46 -15.38
CA LEU A 103 19.69 26.75 -14.24
C LEU A 103 18.68 25.69 -14.69
N LEU A 104 17.96 25.93 -15.79
CA LEU A 104 16.97 25.00 -16.34
C LEU A 104 17.64 23.78 -16.98
N VAL A 105 18.70 23.97 -17.79
CA VAL A 105 19.48 22.86 -18.34
C VAL A 105 20.19 22.07 -17.24
N ALA A 106 20.78 22.75 -16.25
CA ALA A 106 21.41 22.08 -15.12
C ALA A 106 20.38 21.35 -14.23
N GLY A 107 19.21 21.95 -14.01
CA GLY A 107 18.11 21.38 -13.23
C GLY A 107 17.53 20.14 -13.89
N THR A 108 17.28 20.20 -15.20
CA THR A 108 16.79 19.05 -15.97
C THR A 108 17.81 17.92 -16.03
N ALA A 109 19.09 18.22 -16.24
CA ALA A 109 20.16 17.22 -16.17
C ALA A 109 20.24 16.54 -14.79
N TYR A 110 20.09 17.31 -13.72
CA TYR A 110 20.08 16.79 -12.35
C TYR A 110 18.82 15.96 -12.05
N GLU A 111 17.65 16.37 -12.54
CA GLU A 111 16.40 15.62 -12.44
C GLU A 111 16.48 14.26 -13.16
N LEU A 112 17.07 14.22 -14.36
CA LEU A 112 17.33 12.99 -15.11
C LEU A 112 18.27 12.04 -14.34
N TYR A 113 19.36 12.58 -13.78
CA TYR A 113 20.28 11.79 -12.95
C TYR A 113 19.56 11.19 -11.74
N GLU A 114 18.80 11.99 -10.99
CA GLU A 114 18.05 11.49 -9.83
C GLU A 114 16.95 10.50 -10.22
N ALA A 115 16.27 10.71 -11.36
CA ALA A 115 15.25 9.80 -11.87
C ALA A 115 15.85 8.42 -12.19
N CYS A 116 17.02 8.39 -12.82
CA CYS A 116 17.75 7.16 -13.10
C CYS A 116 18.19 6.43 -11.84
N GLU A 117 18.66 7.16 -10.83
CA GLU A 117 19.01 6.55 -9.56
C GLU A 117 17.78 6.00 -8.82
N ARG A 118 16.60 6.60 -8.99
CA ARG A 118 15.33 6.04 -8.46
C ARG A 118 14.90 4.76 -9.17
N MET A 119 15.05 4.68 -10.49
CA MET A 119 14.71 3.47 -11.25
C MET A 119 15.61 2.29 -10.85
N LYS A 120 16.90 2.56 -10.63
CA LYS A 120 17.84 1.54 -10.12
C LYS A 120 17.53 1.08 -8.69
N ASP A 121 17.17 2.01 -7.80
CA ASP A 121 16.76 1.69 -6.41
C ASP A 121 15.42 0.92 -6.41
N LEU A 122 14.59 1.09 -7.45
CA LEU A 122 13.36 0.31 -7.68
C LEU A 122 13.68 -1.11 -8.16
N ASP A 123 14.57 -1.26 -9.13
CA ASP A 123 15.01 -2.56 -9.65
C ASP A 123 15.58 -3.46 -8.52
N GLU A 124 16.35 -2.88 -7.59
CA GLU A 124 16.84 -3.58 -6.40
C GLU A 124 15.71 -3.97 -5.42
N LEU A 125 14.58 -3.25 -5.43
CA LEU A 125 13.42 -3.48 -4.57
C LEU A 125 12.48 -4.59 -5.07
N TYR A 126 12.35 -4.74 -6.40
CA TYR A 126 11.41 -5.66 -7.06
C TYR A 126 11.59 -7.13 -6.61
N PRO A 127 12.83 -7.68 -6.55
CA PRO A 127 13.08 -9.03 -6.06
C PRO A 127 12.60 -9.22 -4.60
N GLY A 128 12.75 -8.19 -3.76
CA GLY A 128 12.31 -8.20 -2.37
C GLY A 128 10.79 -8.19 -2.19
N LEU A 129 10.04 -7.75 -3.20
CA LEU A 129 8.57 -7.76 -3.23
C LEU A 129 8.00 -9.03 -3.88
N GLY A 130 8.86 -9.90 -4.44
CA GLY A 130 8.47 -11.11 -5.14
C GLY A 130 7.95 -10.86 -6.56
N MET A 131 8.30 -9.72 -7.15
CA MET A 131 8.10 -9.45 -8.58
C MET A 131 9.34 -9.97 -9.32
N THR A 132 9.14 -10.98 -10.17
CA THR A 132 10.21 -11.66 -10.93
C THR A 132 10.34 -11.17 -12.37
N ASP A 133 9.56 -10.16 -12.77
CA ASP A 133 9.75 -9.50 -14.06
C ASP A 133 10.99 -8.62 -13.94
N GLU A 134 12.12 -9.12 -14.46
CA GLU A 134 13.33 -8.33 -14.67
C GLU A 134 13.00 -7.21 -15.65
N VAL A 135 13.15 -5.96 -15.21
CA VAL A 135 13.10 -4.84 -16.14
C VAL A 135 14.29 -5.02 -17.09
N PRO A 136 14.07 -5.12 -18.42
CA PRO A 136 15.15 -5.36 -19.35
C PRO A 136 16.21 -4.26 -19.20
N GLY A 137 17.46 -4.64 -18.86
CA GLY A 137 18.52 -3.68 -18.52
C GLY A 137 18.95 -2.77 -19.68
N ASP A 138 18.54 -3.11 -20.89
CA ASP A 138 18.61 -2.32 -22.12
C ASP A 138 17.74 -1.06 -22.03
N VAL A 139 16.51 -1.14 -21.50
CA VAL A 139 15.61 0.03 -21.39
C VAL A 139 16.13 1.03 -20.34
N LEU A 140 16.69 0.53 -19.24
CA LEU A 140 17.29 1.38 -18.20
C LEU A 140 18.51 2.14 -18.76
N ARG A 141 19.34 1.47 -19.57
CA ARG A 141 20.51 2.08 -20.23
C ARG A 141 20.12 3.07 -21.32
N GLU A 142 19.03 2.83 -22.04
CA GLU A 142 18.55 3.72 -23.10
C GLU A 142 17.98 5.03 -22.51
N VAL A 143 17.28 4.96 -21.38
CA VAL A 143 16.74 6.15 -20.70
C VAL A 143 17.80 6.89 -19.88
N CYS A 144 18.74 6.16 -19.27
CA CYS A 144 19.77 6.75 -18.39
C CYS A 144 21.11 7.07 -19.04
N GLY A 145 21.30 6.66 -20.30
CA GLY A 145 22.48 6.95 -21.10
C GLY A 145 22.37 8.22 -21.95
N VAL A 146 21.35 9.06 -21.73
CA VAL A 146 21.21 10.34 -22.42
C VAL A 146 22.25 11.31 -21.84
N ASP A 147 23.44 11.33 -22.43
CA ASP A 147 24.41 12.40 -22.24
C ASP A 147 23.80 13.72 -22.73
N LEU A 148 23.42 14.61 -21.81
CA LEU A 148 23.15 16.03 -22.11
C LEU A 148 24.46 16.75 -22.44
N ASN A 149 25.09 16.33 -23.53
CA ASN A 149 26.19 17.05 -24.18
C ASN A 149 25.57 18.09 -25.13
N LEU A 150 24.76 18.99 -24.56
CA LEU A 150 24.23 20.17 -25.24
C LEU A 150 25.05 21.38 -24.79
N LEU A 151 26.24 21.46 -25.39
CA LEU A 151 26.95 22.72 -25.62
C LEU A 151 26.53 23.25 -27.00
#